data_AF-A0A926V5X2-F1
#
_entry.id   AF-A0A926V5X2-F1
#
_cell.length_a   1.000
_cell.length_b   1.000
_cell.length_c   1.000
_cell.angle_alpha   90.00
_cell.angle_beta   90.00
_cell.angle_gamma   90.00
#
_symmetry.space_group_name_H-M   'P 1'
#
loop_
_entity.id
_entity.type
_entity.pdbx_description
1 polymer ?
#
loop_
_entity_poly.entity_id
_entity_poly.type
_entity_poly.pdbx_seq_one_letter_code
_entity_poly.pdbx_strand_id
1 'polypeptide(L)'
;MLTKFLTKVEEIGFKATIQENGNISIFLECCPSWRISLYLMDDGTYFPLIYLRQIRIEEVTDLHEIIPTVFAGIVKSKGYCSFRFLGEHNDFSGIEDELYGMYLFPAQPFNERIRPGYKQDLEVFLGILDLLFVYHLFQGDVLGCLESAEEDFSFESPELNEWVDKITSVLGNKISYVANVRKNPDWFYFRSFSEELSVCQSPHIAKLLKQLYSNNESNIKRLNGVCAKIELFRNLSNAISYQHEDLAHKIFISLNDATETIAISQENQLLFVSDLHLVIKHANSGFLGVAEEKELIWKRQQQEIELLFGDRKIEWRIKTREDSAVFEDLVLELLNREPYIFSVKKVAPTNQSDNGRDLICEYNMRYDERQVEKGESSIQIGKMIVQCKTNLNSSKRSSIGKADVDIANTIFDYRPDGYMLVVNTQITRDLTEMLERQKDRKEQNRILWWNSFDLEERLRKNPDILARYKNIVRYS
;
A
#
# COMPACT_ATOMS: atom_id res chain seq x y z
N MET A 1 -21.62 12.03 -14.06
CA MET A 1 -21.42 11.22 -12.84
C MET A 1 -21.21 12.12 -11.62
N LEU A 2 -20.26 13.05 -11.70
CA LEU A 2 -20.01 14.08 -10.69
C LEU A 2 -21.27 14.85 -10.24
N THR A 3 -22.09 15.35 -11.17
CA THR A 3 -23.35 16.05 -10.83
C THR A 3 -24.27 15.20 -9.94
N LYS A 4 -24.41 13.91 -10.26
CA LYS A 4 -25.22 12.98 -9.46
C LYS A 4 -24.59 12.72 -8.08
N PHE A 5 -23.26 12.70 -7.99
CA PHE A 5 -22.55 12.63 -6.73
C PHE A 5 -22.85 13.87 -5.87
N LEU A 6 -22.77 15.08 -6.44
CA LEU A 6 -23.07 16.32 -5.72
C LEU A 6 -24.52 16.39 -5.23
N THR A 7 -25.49 15.97 -6.05
CA THR A 7 -26.89 15.85 -5.60
C THR A 7 -27.02 14.93 -4.38
N LYS A 8 -26.32 13.80 -4.36
CA LYS A 8 -26.33 12.89 -3.20
C LYS A 8 -25.63 13.48 -1.98
N VAL A 9 -24.55 14.25 -2.17
CA VAL A 9 -23.88 14.97 -1.08
C VAL A 9 -24.85 15.95 -0.43
N GLU A 10 -25.68 16.63 -1.23
CA GLU A 10 -26.73 17.51 -0.73
C GLU A 10 -27.87 16.76 -0.04
N GLU A 11 -28.27 15.58 -0.55
CA GLU A 11 -29.26 14.71 0.11
C GLU A 11 -28.82 14.22 1.50
N ILE A 12 -27.51 14.04 1.73
CA ILE A 12 -26.95 13.70 3.07
C ILE A 12 -27.10 14.89 4.04
N GLY A 13 -27.10 16.12 3.53
CA GLY A 13 -27.22 17.34 4.34
C GLY A 13 -26.05 18.32 4.21
N PHE A 14 -25.04 18.02 3.38
CA PHE A 14 -23.99 18.97 3.05
C PHE A 14 -24.47 20.00 2.01
N LYS A 15 -23.76 21.11 1.90
CA LYS A 15 -23.82 21.97 0.71
C LYS A 15 -22.58 21.74 -0.14
N ALA A 16 -22.75 21.72 -1.45
CA ALA A 16 -21.66 21.62 -2.40
C ALA A 16 -21.67 22.83 -3.34
N THR A 17 -20.53 23.49 -3.49
CA THR A 17 -20.37 24.64 -4.38
C THR A 17 -19.21 24.41 -5.34
N ILE A 18 -19.46 24.57 -6.63
CA ILE A 18 -18.42 24.51 -7.66
C ILE A 18 -17.90 25.94 -7.87
N GLN A 19 -16.60 26.13 -7.68
CA GLN A 19 -15.91 27.41 -7.88
C GLN A 19 -15.60 27.63 -9.37
N GLU A 20 -15.29 28.86 -9.76
CA GLU A 20 -14.98 29.23 -11.15
C GLU A 20 -13.79 28.45 -11.73
N ASN A 21 -12.83 28.07 -10.89
CA ASN A 21 -11.67 27.25 -11.25
C ASN A 21 -11.97 25.74 -11.33
N GLY A 22 -13.23 25.32 -11.13
CA GLY A 22 -13.64 23.92 -11.13
C GLY A 22 -13.44 23.18 -9.80
N ASN A 23 -12.84 23.80 -8.78
CA ASN A 23 -12.74 23.22 -7.45
C ASN A 23 -14.13 23.09 -6.81
N ILE A 24 -14.28 22.12 -5.92
CA ILE A 24 -15.55 21.89 -5.23
C ILE A 24 -15.34 22.07 -3.74
N SER A 25 -16.13 22.94 -3.13
CA SER A 25 -16.17 23.11 -1.67
C SER A 25 -17.43 22.43 -1.13
N ILE A 26 -17.24 21.54 -0.17
CA ILE A 26 -18.30 20.80 0.52
C ILE A 26 -18.24 21.16 2.01
N PHE A 27 -19.37 21.55 2.59
CA PHE A 27 -19.42 22.00 3.98
C PHE A 27 -20.82 21.83 4.59
N LEU A 28 -20.89 21.86 5.92
CA LEU A 28 -22.15 21.93 6.66
C LEU A 28 -22.39 23.38 7.09
N GLU A 29 -23.57 23.92 6.80
CA GLU A 29 -23.87 25.30 7.21
C GLU A 29 -23.93 25.48 8.72
N CYS A 30 -24.36 24.44 9.44
CA CYS A 30 -24.43 24.45 10.89
C CYS A 30 -23.06 24.24 11.57
N CYS A 31 -22.00 23.88 10.82
CA CYS A 31 -20.71 23.54 11.39
C CYS A 31 -19.55 24.05 10.52
N PRO A 32 -18.95 25.19 10.86
CA PRO A 32 -17.81 25.73 10.13
C PRO A 32 -16.49 25.00 10.43
N SER A 33 -16.48 24.08 11.42
CA SER A 33 -15.27 23.41 11.89
C SER A 33 -14.74 22.38 10.90
N TRP A 34 -15.62 21.69 10.18
CA TRP A 34 -15.25 20.75 9.12
C TRP A 34 -15.35 21.41 7.76
N ARG A 35 -14.25 21.42 7.01
CA ARG A 35 -14.19 21.93 5.63
C ARG A 35 -13.69 20.85 4.71
N ILE A 36 -14.46 20.56 3.66
CA ILE A 36 -14.04 19.59 2.65
C ILE A 36 -13.81 20.33 1.34
N SER A 37 -12.68 20.10 0.72
CA SER A 37 -12.31 20.69 -0.57
C SER A 37 -11.85 19.62 -1.54
N LEU A 38 -12.34 19.68 -2.77
CA LEU A 38 -11.88 18.86 -3.88
C LEU A 38 -11.20 19.78 -4.88
N TYR A 39 -9.86 19.72 -4.93
CA TYR A 39 -9.08 20.53 -5.87
C TYR A 39 -8.98 19.82 -7.21
N LEU A 40 -9.40 20.47 -8.29
CA LEU A 40 -9.27 19.95 -9.64
C LEU A 40 -7.80 20.01 -10.07
N MET A 41 -7.25 18.87 -10.45
CA MET A 41 -5.88 18.73 -10.93
C MET A 41 -5.83 18.76 -12.46
N ASP A 42 -4.67 19.06 -13.03
CA ASP A 42 -4.49 19.15 -14.49
C ASP A 42 -4.84 17.86 -15.25
N ASP A 43 -4.74 16.71 -14.59
CA ASP A 43 -5.10 15.38 -15.14
C ASP A 43 -6.62 15.09 -15.09
N GLY A 44 -7.43 16.06 -14.66
CA GLY A 44 -8.88 15.94 -14.54
C GLY A 44 -9.36 15.16 -13.31
N THR A 45 -8.45 14.76 -12.41
CA THR A 45 -8.80 14.15 -11.11
C THR A 45 -8.99 15.20 -10.03
N TYR A 46 -9.65 14.82 -8.94
CA TYR A 46 -9.80 15.66 -7.76
C TYR A 46 -8.87 15.22 -6.62
N PHE A 47 -8.19 16.17 -6.00
CA PHE A 47 -7.48 15.98 -4.74
C PHE A 47 -8.40 16.29 -3.56
N PRO A 48 -8.87 15.28 -2.80
CA PRO A 48 -9.71 15.52 -1.65
C PRO A 48 -8.91 15.95 -0.43
N LEU A 49 -9.41 17.00 0.22
CA LEU A 49 -8.89 17.54 1.47
C LEU A 49 -10.03 17.66 2.47
N ILE A 50 -9.89 17.05 3.64
CA ILE A 50 -10.79 17.28 4.78
C ILE A 50 -9.97 18.02 5.83
N TYR A 51 -10.46 19.16 6.29
CA TYR A 51 -9.80 19.99 7.27
C TYR A 51 -10.71 20.19 8.48
N LEU A 52 -10.16 19.91 9.66
CA LEU A 52 -10.79 20.23 10.93
C LEU A 52 -10.05 21.40 11.57
N ARG A 53 -10.82 22.40 11.97
CA ARG A 53 -10.36 23.44 12.89
C ARG A 53 -11.47 23.88 13.83
N GLN A 54 -11.19 23.78 15.12
CA GLN A 54 -12.02 24.35 16.17
C GLN A 54 -11.62 25.81 16.37
N ILE A 55 -12.61 26.70 16.36
CA ILE A 55 -12.39 28.12 16.64
C ILE A 55 -12.68 28.34 18.12
N ARG A 56 -11.64 28.22 18.95
CA ARG A 56 -11.67 28.57 20.38
C ARG A 56 -10.52 29.52 20.70
N ILE A 57 -10.65 30.27 21.79
CA ILE A 57 -9.61 31.20 22.29
C ILE A 57 -8.48 30.43 23.00
N GLU A 58 -8.76 29.18 23.40
CA GLU A 58 -7.91 28.32 24.22
C GLU A 58 -7.10 27.34 23.38
N GLU A 59 -6.08 26.72 23.99
CA GLU A 59 -5.35 25.62 23.36
C GLU A 59 -6.28 24.41 23.15
N VAL A 60 -6.29 23.91 21.92
CA VAL A 60 -7.20 22.84 21.46
C VAL A 60 -6.45 21.72 20.74
N THR A 61 -5.16 21.54 21.06
CA THR A 61 -4.28 20.52 20.47
C THR A 61 -4.89 19.12 20.54
N ASP A 62 -5.40 18.75 21.70
CA ASP A 62 -6.06 17.47 21.93
C ASP A 62 -7.31 17.27 21.07
N LEU A 63 -8.18 18.28 20.95
CA LEU A 63 -9.34 18.24 20.06
C LEU A 63 -8.94 18.12 18.59
N HIS A 64 -7.88 18.83 18.17
CA HIS A 64 -7.36 18.77 16.81
C HIS A 64 -6.69 17.45 16.46
N GLU A 65 -6.27 16.63 17.43
CA GLU A 65 -5.77 15.28 17.15
C GLU A 65 -6.80 14.18 17.40
N ILE A 66 -7.50 14.20 18.54
CA ILE A 66 -8.42 13.12 18.95
C ILE A 66 -9.62 13.05 18.00
N ILE A 67 -10.30 14.18 17.73
CA ILE A 67 -11.50 14.20 16.89
C ILE A 67 -11.23 13.58 15.50
N PRO A 68 -10.20 13.98 14.75
CA PRO A 68 -9.97 13.42 13.42
C PRO A 68 -9.41 11.99 13.50
N THR A 69 -8.64 11.65 14.53
CA THR A 69 -8.11 10.29 14.72
C THR A 69 -9.24 9.29 14.99
N VAL A 70 -10.20 9.63 15.85
CA VAL A 70 -11.38 8.80 16.14
C VAL A 70 -12.25 8.64 14.90
N PHE A 71 -12.52 9.74 14.18
CA PHE A 71 -13.24 9.70 12.91
C PHE A 71 -12.57 8.77 11.90
N ALA A 72 -11.26 8.90 11.70
CA ALA A 72 -10.50 8.04 10.81
C ALA A 72 -10.52 6.57 11.24
N GLY A 73 -10.49 6.29 12.54
CA GLY A 73 -10.67 4.94 13.08
C GLY A 73 -12.04 4.34 12.75
N ILE A 74 -13.11 5.13 12.85
CA ILE A 74 -14.47 4.71 12.48
C ILE A 74 -14.55 4.42 10.98
N VAL A 75 -14.04 5.32 10.13
CA VAL A 75 -14.03 5.13 8.66
C VAL A 75 -13.19 3.91 8.26
N LYS A 76 -12.05 3.71 8.92
CA LYS A 76 -11.19 2.54 8.74
C LYS A 76 -11.90 1.25 9.11
N SER A 77 -12.67 1.24 10.21
CA SER A 77 -13.47 0.07 10.63
C SER A 77 -14.51 -0.36 9.60
N LYS A 78 -15.03 0.59 8.80
CA LYS A 78 -15.94 0.31 7.69
C LYS A 78 -15.22 -0.08 6.41
N GLY A 79 -13.89 -0.05 6.38
CA GLY A 79 -13.06 -0.42 5.24
C GLY A 79 -13.19 0.54 4.06
N TYR A 80 -13.51 1.80 4.33
CA TYR A 80 -13.64 2.83 3.29
C TYR A 80 -12.32 3.51 2.99
N CYS A 81 -11.55 3.89 4.01
CA CYS A 81 -10.36 4.70 3.80
C CYS A 81 -9.28 4.46 4.85
N SER A 82 -8.04 4.69 4.43
CA SER A 82 -6.88 4.93 5.28
C SER A 82 -6.41 6.36 4.99
N PHE A 83 -6.31 7.18 6.02
CA PHE A 83 -6.01 8.61 5.89
C PHE A 83 -4.52 8.89 6.09
N ARG A 84 -4.02 9.91 5.39
CA ARG A 84 -2.80 10.60 5.79
C ARG A 84 -3.18 11.85 6.58
N PHE A 85 -2.46 12.12 7.65
CA PHE A 85 -2.65 13.28 8.52
C PHE A 85 -1.56 14.32 8.30
N LEU A 86 -1.91 15.59 8.44
CA LEU A 86 -0.95 16.69 8.52
C LEU A 86 -1.47 17.70 9.54
N GLY A 87 -0.76 17.82 10.67
CA GLY A 87 -1.04 18.85 11.67
C GLY A 87 -0.61 20.22 11.17
N GLU A 88 -1.44 21.23 11.42
CA GLU A 88 -1.09 22.63 11.23
C GLU A 88 -0.55 23.17 12.57
N HIS A 89 0.69 23.67 12.58
CA HIS A 89 1.27 24.27 13.79
C HIS A 89 0.65 25.64 14.08
N ASN A 90 0.54 25.99 15.37
CA ASN A 90 0.13 27.33 15.77
C ASN A 90 1.33 28.28 15.84
N ASP A 91 1.67 28.92 14.72
CA ASP A 91 2.78 29.88 14.66
C ASP A 91 2.57 31.13 15.56
N PHE A 92 1.33 31.38 16.05
CA PHE A 92 1.00 32.57 16.83
C PHE A 92 1.21 32.40 18.34
N SER A 93 1.13 31.19 18.88
CA SER A 93 1.24 30.97 20.33
C SER A 93 2.68 30.89 20.83
N GLY A 94 3.63 30.58 19.94
CA GLY A 94 5.03 30.35 20.32
C GLY A 94 5.25 29.03 21.08
N ILE A 95 4.23 28.17 21.17
CA ILE A 95 4.32 26.82 21.74
C ILE A 95 4.62 25.85 20.59
N GLU A 96 5.82 25.28 20.57
CA GLU A 96 6.31 24.41 19.48
C GLU A 96 5.40 23.18 19.27
N ASP A 97 4.80 22.70 20.36
CA ASP A 97 3.99 21.49 20.43
C ASP A 97 2.46 21.74 20.33
N GLU A 98 2.01 22.92 19.86
CA GLU A 98 0.57 23.22 19.71
C GLU A 98 0.04 22.99 18.28
N LEU A 99 -1.14 22.36 18.17
CA LEU A 99 -1.86 22.18 16.90
C LEU A 99 -2.99 23.20 16.71
N TYR A 100 -2.98 23.88 15.57
CA TYR A 100 -3.99 24.85 15.15
C TYR A 100 -5.13 24.26 14.30
N GLY A 101 -4.88 23.09 13.72
CA GLY A 101 -5.83 22.37 12.88
C GLY A 101 -5.25 21.05 12.39
N MET A 102 -6.08 20.26 11.72
CA MET A 102 -5.66 18.97 11.18
C MET A 102 -6.22 18.77 9.78
N TYR A 103 -5.35 18.45 8.85
CA TYR A 103 -5.71 18.00 7.51
C TYR A 103 -5.73 16.48 7.46
N LEU A 104 -6.79 15.93 6.88
CA LEU A 104 -6.93 14.52 6.55
C LEU A 104 -7.01 14.38 5.03
N PHE A 105 -6.14 13.55 4.49
CA PHE A 105 -6.11 13.22 3.07
C PHE A 105 -6.60 11.78 2.92
N PRO A 106 -7.76 11.55 2.27
CA PRO A 106 -8.21 10.21 1.90
C PRO A 106 -7.19 9.54 0.96
N ALA A 107 -6.27 8.77 1.50
CA ALA A 107 -5.15 8.25 0.73
C ALA A 107 -5.49 6.92 0.08
N GLN A 108 -5.70 5.84 0.83
CA GLN A 108 -6.18 4.58 0.23
C GLN A 108 -7.71 4.52 0.31
N PRO A 109 -8.40 4.00 -0.73
CA PRO A 109 -7.87 3.37 -1.95
C PRO A 109 -7.57 4.33 -3.11
N PHE A 110 -7.67 5.63 -2.89
CA PHE A 110 -7.65 6.66 -3.95
C PHE A 110 -6.26 7.06 -4.46
N ASN A 111 -5.20 6.69 -3.74
CA ASN A 111 -3.89 7.32 -3.82
C ASN A 111 -3.98 8.87 -3.76
N GLU A 112 -4.81 9.38 -2.85
CA GLU A 112 -5.15 10.81 -2.71
C GLU A 112 -5.79 11.45 -3.96
N ARG A 113 -6.30 10.65 -4.91
CA ARG A 113 -6.95 11.14 -6.13
C ARG A 113 -8.32 10.51 -6.34
N ILE A 114 -9.36 11.32 -6.40
CA ILE A 114 -10.71 10.88 -6.78
C ILE A 114 -10.87 11.07 -8.28
N ARG A 115 -11.13 9.98 -9.00
CA ARG A 115 -11.38 10.05 -10.44
C ARG A 115 -12.89 10.27 -10.67
N PRO A 116 -13.33 11.41 -11.22
CA PRO A 116 -14.76 11.74 -11.33
C PRO A 116 -15.53 10.83 -12.31
N GLY A 117 -14.83 10.10 -13.17
CA GLY A 117 -15.40 9.10 -14.07
C GLY A 117 -15.56 7.70 -13.44
N TYR A 118 -14.98 7.46 -12.26
CA TYR A 118 -14.99 6.15 -11.59
C TYR A 118 -16.04 6.13 -10.50
N LYS A 119 -17.12 5.38 -10.74
CA LYS A 119 -18.26 5.27 -9.83
C LYS A 119 -17.85 4.82 -8.43
N GLN A 120 -16.92 3.86 -8.35
CA GLN A 120 -16.44 3.32 -7.08
C GLN A 120 -15.74 4.39 -6.23
N ASP A 121 -14.92 5.26 -6.84
CA ASP A 121 -14.22 6.31 -6.10
C ASP A 121 -15.24 7.27 -5.43
N LEU A 122 -16.23 7.69 -6.22
CA LEU A 122 -17.29 8.59 -5.74
C LEU A 122 -18.20 7.93 -4.69
N GLU A 123 -18.48 6.63 -4.81
CA GLU A 123 -19.28 5.89 -3.82
C GLU A 123 -18.54 5.72 -2.49
N VAL A 124 -17.25 5.40 -2.52
CA VAL A 124 -16.44 5.31 -1.30
C VAL A 124 -16.32 6.69 -0.65
N PHE A 125 -16.04 7.74 -1.42
CA PHE A 125 -15.94 9.09 -0.86
C PHE A 125 -17.28 9.60 -0.31
N LEU A 126 -18.40 9.28 -0.97
CA LEU A 126 -19.73 9.55 -0.43
C LEU A 126 -19.96 8.84 0.92
N GLY A 127 -19.51 7.59 1.05
CA GLY A 127 -19.57 6.86 2.33
C GLY A 127 -18.72 7.49 3.44
N ILE A 128 -17.57 8.10 3.09
CA ILE A 128 -16.77 8.89 4.04
C ILE A 128 -17.55 10.12 4.51
N LEU A 129 -18.18 10.85 3.58
CA LEU A 129 -18.97 12.03 3.90
C LEU A 129 -20.21 11.69 4.74
N ASP A 130 -20.91 10.60 4.42
CA ASP A 130 -22.05 10.12 5.21
C ASP A 130 -21.63 9.78 6.65
N LEU A 131 -20.52 9.06 6.83
CA LEU A 131 -19.98 8.81 8.17
C LEU A 131 -19.54 10.09 8.87
N LEU A 132 -18.97 11.07 8.15
CA LEU A 132 -18.57 12.35 8.73
C LEU A 132 -19.79 13.13 9.23
N PHE A 133 -20.88 13.11 8.48
CA PHE A 133 -22.14 13.74 8.88
C PHE A 133 -22.69 13.09 10.15
N VAL A 134 -22.78 11.75 10.18
CA VAL A 134 -23.24 11.01 11.36
C VAL A 134 -22.31 11.24 12.56
N TYR A 135 -20.99 11.17 12.34
CA TYR A 135 -19.99 11.44 13.37
C TYR A 135 -20.14 12.84 13.94
N HIS A 136 -20.41 13.84 13.10
CA HIS A 136 -20.63 15.20 13.55
C HIS A 136 -21.91 15.34 14.39
N LEU A 137 -23.03 14.75 13.95
CA LEU A 137 -24.30 14.79 14.69
C LEU A 137 -24.20 14.14 16.08
N PHE A 138 -23.44 13.05 16.20
CA PHE A 138 -23.26 12.30 17.44
C PHE A 138 -21.87 12.51 18.06
N GLN A 139 -21.19 13.62 17.74
CA GLN A 139 -19.80 13.82 18.14
C GLN A 139 -19.65 13.79 19.66
N GLY A 140 -20.59 14.40 20.40
CA GLY A 140 -20.60 14.38 21.86
C GLY A 140 -20.68 12.95 22.40
N ASP A 141 -21.64 12.16 21.93
CA ASP A 141 -21.80 10.76 22.33
C ASP A 141 -20.59 9.90 21.97
N VAL A 142 -19.97 10.15 20.82
CA VAL A 142 -18.80 9.40 20.37
C VAL A 142 -17.56 9.72 21.21
N LEU A 143 -17.39 10.98 21.60
CA LEU A 143 -16.26 11.42 22.43
C LEU A 143 -16.50 11.20 23.93
N GLY A 144 -17.73 10.88 24.34
CA GLY A 144 -18.09 10.65 25.74
C GLY A 144 -18.44 11.93 26.50
N CYS A 145 -18.94 12.96 25.82
CA CYS A 145 -19.43 14.17 26.46
C CYS A 145 -20.67 13.88 27.31
N LEU A 146 -20.78 14.56 28.44
CA LEU A 146 -21.96 14.52 29.31
C LEU A 146 -22.69 15.87 29.21
N GLU A 147 -23.97 15.88 28.82
CA GLU A 147 -24.76 17.12 28.63
C GLU A 147 -24.83 18.01 29.87
N SER A 148 -24.63 17.45 31.07
CA SER A 148 -24.74 18.15 32.36
C SER A 148 -23.40 18.54 32.98
N ALA A 149 -22.27 18.20 32.36
CA ALA A 149 -20.94 18.51 32.89
C ALA A 149 -20.44 19.86 32.35
N GLU A 150 -19.81 20.65 33.23
CA GLU A 150 -19.17 21.90 32.81
C GLU A 150 -18.02 21.61 31.83
N GLU A 151 -17.93 22.41 30.76
CA GLU A 151 -16.74 22.44 29.92
C GLU A 151 -15.61 23.10 30.72
N ASP A 152 -14.62 22.30 31.12
CA ASP A 152 -13.46 22.77 31.87
C ASP A 152 -12.21 22.03 31.38
N PHE A 153 -11.08 22.74 31.39
CA PHE A 153 -9.79 22.25 30.94
C PHE A 153 -8.69 22.82 31.84
N SER A 154 -7.64 22.02 32.08
CA SER A 154 -6.48 22.45 32.86
C SER A 154 -5.18 21.88 32.29
N PHE A 155 -4.12 22.69 32.36
CA PHE A 155 -2.73 22.26 32.12
C PHE A 155 -2.01 21.89 33.42
N GLU A 156 -2.60 22.24 34.56
CA GLU A 156 -2.00 22.02 35.87
C GLU A 156 -2.97 21.22 36.74
N SER A 157 -2.64 19.95 36.97
CA SER A 157 -3.25 19.17 38.04
C SER A 157 -2.22 18.17 38.60
N PRO A 158 -2.28 17.84 39.91
CA PRO A 158 -1.39 16.83 40.50
C PRO A 158 -1.51 15.47 39.81
N GLU A 159 -2.73 15.10 39.43
CA GLU A 159 -3.05 13.85 38.73
C GLU A 159 -2.46 13.83 37.31
N LEU A 160 -2.54 14.95 36.58
CA LEU A 160 -1.95 15.09 35.24
C LEU A 160 -0.43 14.96 35.31
N ASN A 161 0.21 15.61 36.29
CA ASN A 161 1.67 15.51 36.46
C ASN A 161 2.11 14.06 36.75
N GLU A 162 1.43 13.36 37.67
CA GLU A 162 1.75 11.95 37.95
C GLU A 162 1.55 11.05 36.72
N TRP A 163 0.50 11.30 35.94
CA TRP A 163 0.22 10.57 34.71
C TRP A 163 1.28 10.82 33.63
N VAL A 164 1.68 12.08 33.44
CA VAL A 164 2.74 12.48 32.51
C VAL A 164 4.10 11.92 32.92
N ASP A 165 4.44 11.91 34.21
CA ASP A 165 5.69 11.35 34.74
C ASP A 165 5.84 9.85 34.37
N LYS A 166 4.74 9.10 34.39
CA LYS A 166 4.73 7.69 33.96
C LYS A 166 5.02 7.53 32.48
N ILE A 167 4.53 8.43 31.63
CA ILE A 167 4.78 8.41 30.17
C ILE A 167 6.22 8.82 29.87
N THR A 168 6.68 9.94 30.44
CA THR A 168 8.03 10.47 30.25
C THR A 168 9.11 9.52 30.77
N SER A 169 8.83 8.72 31.80
CA SER A 169 9.75 7.68 32.28
C SER A 169 10.06 6.60 31.23
N VAL A 170 9.11 6.33 30.31
CA VAL A 170 9.27 5.35 29.23
C VAL A 170 9.98 5.97 28.03
N LEU A 171 9.64 7.23 27.69
CA LEU A 171 10.19 7.95 26.53
C LEU A 171 11.58 8.55 26.80
N GLY A 172 11.91 8.82 28.07
CA GLY A 172 13.12 9.49 28.52
C GLY A 172 12.84 10.90 29.05
N ASN A 173 13.41 11.24 30.22
CA ASN A 173 13.09 12.43 31.01
C ASN A 173 13.48 13.80 30.39
N LYS A 174 13.81 13.88 29.10
CA LYS A 174 14.29 15.11 28.42
C LYS A 174 13.51 15.42 27.13
N ILE A 175 12.23 15.07 27.10
CA ILE A 175 11.37 15.32 25.93
C ILE A 175 10.56 16.60 26.12
N SER A 176 10.35 17.34 25.03
CA SER A 176 9.34 18.41 24.99
C SER A 176 7.97 17.78 24.85
N TYR A 177 6.99 18.34 25.56
CA TYR A 177 5.62 17.87 25.48
C TYR A 177 4.61 18.96 25.85
N VAL A 178 3.38 18.74 25.41
CA VAL A 178 2.16 19.42 25.86
C VAL A 178 1.25 18.38 26.51
N ALA A 179 0.62 18.74 27.61
CA ALA A 179 -0.33 17.88 28.28
C ALA A 179 -1.48 18.70 28.88
N ASN A 180 -2.68 18.14 28.86
CA ASN A 180 -3.86 18.76 29.44
C ASN A 180 -4.85 17.70 29.93
N VAL A 181 -5.76 18.13 30.80
CA VAL A 181 -6.93 17.37 31.22
C VAL A 181 -8.18 18.14 30.83
N ARG A 182 -9.22 17.43 30.36
CA ARG A 182 -10.55 17.99 30.10
C ARG A 182 -11.57 17.26 30.96
N LYS A 183 -12.59 17.99 31.45
CA LYS A 183 -13.72 17.41 32.20
C LYS A 183 -14.87 16.96 31.30
N ASN A 184 -15.04 17.60 30.15
CA ASN A 184 -16.12 17.28 29.21
C ASN A 184 -15.69 17.58 27.75
N PRO A 185 -15.30 16.58 26.94
CA PRO A 185 -15.17 15.17 27.29
C PRO A 185 -14.13 14.91 28.39
N ASP A 186 -14.32 13.83 29.16
CA ASP A 186 -13.41 13.44 30.24
C ASP A 186 -12.20 12.67 29.67
N TRP A 187 -11.04 13.33 29.61
CA TRP A 187 -9.78 12.70 29.21
C TRP A 187 -8.53 13.39 29.75
N PHE A 188 -7.45 12.61 29.82
CA PHE A 188 -6.07 13.11 29.92
C PHE A 188 -5.42 13.02 28.55
N TYR A 189 -4.64 14.03 28.19
CA TYR A 189 -3.93 14.07 26.92
C TYR A 189 -2.47 14.47 27.11
N PHE A 190 -1.60 13.82 26.35
CA PHE A 190 -0.17 14.08 26.27
C PHE A 190 0.25 14.01 24.82
N ARG A 191 1.13 14.92 24.39
CA ARG A 191 1.74 14.91 23.05
C ARG A 191 3.20 15.33 23.11
N SER A 192 4.03 14.68 22.32
CA SER A 192 5.41 15.09 22.04
C SER A 192 5.66 15.04 20.53
N PHE A 193 6.03 16.18 19.91
CA PHE A 193 6.40 16.19 18.50
C PHE A 193 7.76 15.54 18.24
N SER A 194 8.73 15.68 19.16
CA SER A 194 10.04 15.05 19.03
C SER A 194 9.97 13.53 18.99
N GLU A 195 9.04 12.95 19.76
CA GLU A 195 8.80 11.50 19.77
C GLU A 195 7.72 11.09 18.74
N GLU A 196 7.12 12.08 18.06
CA GLU A 196 6.03 11.89 17.11
C GLU A 196 4.92 11.00 17.69
N LEU A 197 4.54 11.25 18.95
CA LEU A 197 3.67 10.39 19.75
C LEU A 197 2.72 11.20 20.61
N SER A 198 1.50 10.67 20.78
CA SER A 198 0.52 11.18 21.72
C SER A 198 -0.13 10.05 22.50
N VAL A 199 -0.58 10.35 23.71
CA VAL A 199 -1.30 9.44 24.59
C VAL A 199 -2.59 10.11 25.02
N CYS A 200 -3.69 9.37 25.02
CA CYS A 200 -4.97 9.83 25.52
C CYS A 200 -5.57 8.78 26.46
N GLN A 201 -5.97 9.18 27.66
CA GLN A 201 -6.77 8.36 28.55
C GLN A 201 -8.25 8.67 28.31
N SER A 202 -8.94 7.77 27.63
CA SER A 202 -10.39 7.87 27.43
C SER A 202 -10.97 6.46 27.30
N PRO A 203 -11.49 5.88 28.40
CA PRO A 203 -12.08 4.54 28.39
C PRO A 203 -13.27 4.42 27.42
N HIS A 204 -14.01 5.51 27.24
CA HIS A 204 -15.15 5.55 26.34
C HIS A 204 -14.73 5.39 24.88
N ILE A 205 -13.77 6.20 24.42
CA ILE A 205 -13.24 6.13 23.05
C ILE A 205 -12.53 4.80 22.82
N ALA A 206 -11.72 4.36 23.80
CA ALA A 206 -11.00 3.08 23.72
C ALA A 206 -11.96 1.90 23.52
N LYS A 207 -13.02 1.83 24.32
CA LYS A 207 -14.06 0.80 24.21
C LYS A 207 -14.79 0.88 22.86
N LEU A 208 -15.17 2.08 22.40
CA LEU A 208 -15.83 2.26 21.12
C LEU A 208 -14.97 1.73 19.97
N LEU A 209 -13.71 2.15 19.90
CA LEU A 209 -12.79 1.75 18.84
C LEU A 209 -12.50 0.25 18.87
N LYS A 210 -12.33 -0.33 20.07
CA LYS A 210 -12.21 -1.79 20.23
C LYS A 210 -13.41 -2.54 19.70
N GLN A 211 -14.62 -2.13 20.08
CA GLN A 211 -15.85 -2.77 19.60
C GLN A 211 -15.97 -2.69 18.07
N LEU A 212 -15.65 -1.54 17.48
CA LEU A 212 -15.67 -1.37 16.02
C LEU A 212 -14.62 -2.25 15.32
N TYR A 213 -13.44 -2.42 15.91
CA TYR A 213 -12.39 -3.27 15.39
C TYR A 213 -12.76 -4.76 15.49
N SER A 214 -13.15 -5.23 16.68
CA SER A 214 -13.53 -6.63 16.93
C SER A 214 -14.68 -7.09 16.04
N ASN A 215 -15.66 -6.22 15.75
CA ASN A 215 -16.76 -6.51 14.83
C ASN A 215 -16.30 -6.82 13.40
N ASN A 216 -15.11 -6.38 13.01
CA ASN A 216 -14.56 -6.56 11.66
C ASN A 216 -13.33 -7.48 11.63
N GLU A 217 -12.87 -7.99 12.76
CA GLU A 217 -11.62 -8.73 12.86
C GLU A 217 -11.55 -9.93 11.91
N SER A 218 -12.66 -10.66 11.74
CA SER A 218 -12.75 -11.82 10.83
C SER A 218 -12.54 -11.45 9.35
N ASN A 219 -12.74 -10.18 8.98
CA ASN A 219 -12.54 -9.68 7.61
C ASN A 219 -11.13 -9.13 7.38
N ILE A 220 -10.33 -9.02 8.44
CA ILE A 220 -8.96 -8.49 8.39
C ILE A 220 -7.99 -9.66 8.20
N LYS A 221 -7.24 -9.64 7.10
CA LYS A 221 -6.18 -10.63 6.85
C LYS A 221 -4.85 -10.08 7.32
N ARG A 222 -4.10 -10.87 8.10
CA ARG A 222 -2.79 -10.48 8.63
C ARG A 222 -1.71 -11.42 8.14
N LEU A 223 -0.55 -10.87 7.79
CA LEU A 223 0.67 -11.60 7.46
C LEU A 223 1.79 -11.11 8.38
N ASN A 224 2.46 -12.04 9.07
CA ASN A 224 3.64 -11.70 9.86
C ASN A 224 4.84 -11.48 8.93
N GLY A 225 5.34 -10.25 8.93
CA GLY A 225 6.56 -9.87 8.21
C GLY A 225 7.82 -10.12 9.04
N VAL A 226 8.84 -9.33 8.76
CA VAL A 226 10.14 -9.25 9.42
C VAL A 226 10.11 -8.16 10.49
N CYS A 227 9.77 -6.92 10.13
CA CYS A 227 9.77 -5.78 11.04
C CYS A 227 8.35 -5.30 11.39
N ALA A 228 7.37 -5.69 10.60
CA ALA A 228 5.97 -5.33 10.77
C ALA A 228 5.01 -6.48 10.41
N LYS A 229 3.78 -6.40 10.93
CA LYS A 229 2.63 -7.18 10.42
C LYS A 229 2.03 -6.44 9.23
N ILE A 230 1.75 -7.13 8.12
CA ILE A 230 0.96 -6.57 7.02
C ILE A 230 -0.52 -6.87 7.28
N GLU A 231 -1.32 -5.82 7.35
CA GLU A 231 -2.78 -5.88 7.47
C GLU A 231 -3.44 -5.59 6.12
N LEU A 232 -4.34 -6.46 5.70
CA LEU A 232 -5.17 -6.28 4.51
C LEU A 232 -6.64 -6.27 4.91
N PHE A 233 -7.31 -5.15 4.66
CA PHE A 233 -8.74 -5.00 4.90
C PHE A 233 -9.42 -4.37 3.69
N ARG A 234 -10.21 -5.18 2.96
CA ARG A 234 -10.77 -4.81 1.65
C ARG A 234 -9.67 -4.33 0.68
N ASN A 235 -9.71 -3.07 0.26
CA ASN A 235 -8.74 -2.45 -0.64
C ASN A 235 -7.68 -1.62 0.11
N LEU A 236 -7.59 -1.77 1.42
CA LEU A 236 -6.64 -1.07 2.26
C LEU A 236 -5.53 -2.03 2.66
N SER A 237 -4.28 -1.58 2.51
CA SER A 237 -3.10 -2.32 2.96
C SER A 237 -2.25 -1.43 3.85
N ASN A 238 -1.91 -1.94 5.03
CA ASN A 238 -1.10 -1.21 6.00
C ASN A 238 -0.07 -2.12 6.67
N ALA A 239 0.99 -1.52 7.21
CA ALA A 239 2.03 -2.18 7.96
C ALA A 239 2.01 -1.70 9.43
N ILE A 240 2.00 -2.64 10.37
CA ILE A 240 2.01 -2.38 11.81
C ILE A 240 3.36 -2.82 12.35
N SER A 241 4.22 -1.84 12.66
CA SER A 241 5.59 -2.08 13.16
C SER A 241 5.57 -2.77 14.52
N TYR A 242 6.36 -3.84 14.66
CA TYR A 242 6.55 -4.53 15.95
C TYR A 242 7.22 -3.62 16.99
N GLN A 243 8.13 -2.74 16.56
CA GLN A 243 8.81 -1.81 17.46
C GLN A 243 7.83 -0.78 18.06
N HIS A 244 6.92 -0.26 17.24
CA HIS A 244 5.92 0.70 17.72
C HIS A 244 4.85 0.04 18.59
N GLU A 245 4.48 -1.21 18.27
CA GLU A 245 3.59 -2.02 19.11
C GLU A 245 4.20 -2.28 20.50
N ASP A 246 5.49 -2.64 20.57
CA ASP A 246 6.21 -2.82 21.83
C ASP A 246 6.33 -1.51 22.64
N LEU A 247 6.59 -0.38 21.98
CA LEU A 247 6.61 0.93 22.63
C LEU A 247 5.26 1.28 23.25
N ALA A 248 4.16 1.12 22.49
CA ALA A 248 2.82 1.38 22.98
C ALA A 248 2.48 0.47 24.18
N HIS A 249 2.86 -0.81 24.12
CA HIS A 249 2.66 -1.74 25.22
C HIS A 249 3.41 -1.33 26.50
N LYS A 250 4.66 -0.85 26.38
CA LYS A 250 5.43 -0.31 27.53
C LYS A 250 4.75 0.91 28.16
N ILE A 251 4.19 1.80 27.34
CA ILE A 251 3.43 2.97 27.82
C ILE A 251 2.17 2.50 28.55
N PHE A 252 1.40 1.56 27.98
CA PHE A 252 0.20 1.06 28.66
C PHE A 252 0.52 0.40 30.00
N ILE A 253 1.60 -0.39 30.08
CA ILE A 253 2.07 -0.97 31.35
C ILE A 253 2.44 0.11 32.37
N SER A 254 3.16 1.18 31.97
CA SER A 254 3.54 2.26 32.91
C SER A 254 2.32 3.03 33.43
N LEU A 255 1.23 3.05 32.65
CA LEU A 255 -0.06 3.61 33.01
C LEU A 255 -0.99 2.63 33.75
N ASN A 256 -0.49 1.44 34.12
CA ASN A 256 -1.25 0.36 34.78
C ASN A 256 -2.42 -0.19 33.94
N ASP A 257 -2.28 -0.19 32.62
CA ASP A 257 -3.25 -0.73 31.67
C ASP A 257 -2.65 -1.95 30.92
N ALA A 258 -2.61 -3.10 31.58
CA ALA A 258 -2.04 -4.32 30.99
C ALA A 258 -3.05 -5.12 30.13
N THR A 259 -4.03 -4.45 29.53
CA THR A 259 -5.13 -5.08 28.80
C THR A 259 -4.72 -5.43 27.36
N GLU A 260 -5.53 -6.28 26.70
CA GLU A 260 -5.30 -6.66 25.31
C GLU A 260 -5.27 -5.41 24.42
N THR A 261 -4.24 -5.28 23.57
CA THR A 261 -4.06 -4.12 22.70
C THR A 261 -4.48 -4.45 21.28
N ILE A 262 -5.25 -3.55 20.66
CA ILE A 262 -5.50 -3.58 19.21
C ILE A 262 -4.72 -2.46 18.53
N ALA A 263 -4.42 -2.64 17.24
CA ALA A 263 -3.77 -1.62 16.41
C ALA A 263 -4.67 -1.25 15.24
N ILE A 264 -4.98 0.03 15.10
CA ILE A 264 -5.73 0.63 14.00
C ILE A 264 -4.76 1.47 13.18
N SER A 265 -4.43 1.01 11.97
CA SER A 265 -3.43 1.66 11.12
C SER A 265 -4.04 2.59 10.08
N GLN A 266 -3.39 3.73 9.87
CA GLN A 266 -3.63 4.73 8.83
C GLN A 266 -2.39 4.86 7.93
N GLU A 267 -2.27 5.87 7.06
CA GLU A 267 -1.08 5.99 6.18
C GLU A 267 0.19 6.38 6.94
N ASN A 268 0.09 7.37 7.81
CA ASN A 268 1.21 7.91 8.57
C ASN A 268 0.95 7.94 10.08
N GLN A 269 -0.01 7.13 10.55
CA GLN A 269 -0.42 7.09 11.94
C GLN A 269 -0.82 5.65 12.32
N LEU A 270 -0.30 5.19 13.45
CA LEU A 270 -0.71 3.96 14.12
C LEU A 270 -1.41 4.32 15.43
N LEU A 271 -2.65 3.86 15.59
CA LEU A 271 -3.43 4.03 16.80
C LEU A 271 -3.50 2.71 17.55
N PHE A 272 -2.79 2.62 18.66
CA PHE A 272 -2.86 1.48 19.58
C PHE A 272 -3.92 1.76 20.64
N VAL A 273 -4.78 0.77 20.93
CA VAL A 273 -5.92 0.94 21.83
C VAL A 273 -5.92 -0.19 22.86
N SER A 274 -5.83 0.21 24.13
CA SER A 274 -6.03 -0.63 25.31
C SER A 274 -7.48 -0.47 25.82
N ASP A 275 -7.82 -0.88 27.04
CA ASP A 275 -9.18 -0.68 27.58
C ASP A 275 -9.41 0.75 28.09
N LEU A 276 -8.36 1.45 28.56
CA LEU A 276 -8.47 2.79 29.14
C LEU A 276 -7.72 3.85 28.33
N HIS A 277 -6.69 3.45 27.59
CA HIS A 277 -5.78 4.37 26.92
C HIS A 277 -5.65 4.14 25.41
N LEU A 278 -5.29 5.22 24.73
CA LEU A 278 -4.96 5.32 23.32
C LEU A 278 -3.52 5.80 23.21
N VAL A 279 -2.71 5.15 22.37
CA VAL A 279 -1.40 5.64 21.97
C VAL A 279 -1.41 5.88 20.47
N ILE A 280 -1.16 7.13 20.08
CA ILE A 280 -1.06 7.56 18.69
C ILE A 280 0.42 7.70 18.37
N LYS A 281 0.95 6.87 17.47
CA LYS A 281 2.31 7.02 16.93
C LYS A 281 2.24 7.46 15.49
N HIS A 282 2.82 8.60 15.15
CA HIS A 282 3.02 9.00 13.76
C HIS A 282 4.20 8.20 13.20
N ALA A 283 3.93 7.44 12.13
CA ALA A 283 4.87 6.53 11.48
C ALA A 283 4.30 6.08 10.13
N ASN A 284 5.17 5.82 9.14
CA ASN A 284 4.75 5.28 7.85
C ASN A 284 4.19 3.86 7.99
N SER A 285 2.86 3.74 7.99
CA SER A 285 2.12 2.48 8.07
C SER A 285 1.26 2.22 6.85
N GLY A 286 1.27 3.12 5.87
CA GLY A 286 0.50 3.06 4.63
C GLY A 286 1.17 2.27 3.51
N PHE A 287 0.90 2.70 2.27
CA PHE A 287 1.43 2.06 1.06
C PHE A 287 2.96 1.88 1.08
N LEU A 288 3.70 2.91 1.52
CA LEU A 288 5.16 2.88 1.60
C LEU A 288 5.65 1.84 2.62
N GLY A 289 5.09 1.84 3.83
CA GLY A 289 5.47 0.86 4.86
C GLY A 289 5.18 -0.59 4.45
N VAL A 290 4.08 -0.82 3.72
CA VAL A 290 3.79 -2.15 3.14
C VAL A 290 4.80 -2.54 2.06
N ALA A 291 5.22 -1.61 1.22
CA ALA A 291 6.20 -1.88 0.16
C ALA A 291 7.57 -2.22 0.76
N GLU A 292 8.02 -1.48 1.77
CA GLU A 292 9.26 -1.76 2.51
C GLU A 292 9.22 -3.14 3.17
N GLU A 293 8.11 -3.49 3.82
CA GLU A 293 7.97 -4.79 4.49
C GLU A 293 7.92 -5.95 3.48
N LYS A 294 7.28 -5.78 2.31
CA LYS A 294 7.29 -6.78 1.23
C LYS A 294 8.72 -7.08 0.75
N GLU A 295 9.56 -6.06 0.63
CA GLU A 295 10.96 -6.23 0.23
C GLU A 295 11.75 -6.99 1.30
N LEU A 296 11.51 -6.74 2.58
CA LEU A 296 12.12 -7.49 3.67
C LEU A 296 11.67 -8.97 3.69
N ILE A 297 10.38 -9.21 3.49
CA ILE A 297 9.83 -10.57 3.38
C ILE A 297 10.45 -11.31 2.20
N TRP A 298 10.62 -10.65 1.05
CA TRP A 298 11.30 -11.24 -0.11
C TRP A 298 12.71 -11.66 0.28
N LYS A 299 13.51 -10.76 0.86
CA LYS A 299 14.89 -11.06 1.26
C LYS A 299 14.95 -12.22 2.25
N ARG A 300 14.04 -12.27 3.23
CA ARG A 300 13.91 -13.40 4.16
C ARG A 300 13.65 -14.71 3.40
N GLN A 301 12.70 -14.71 2.47
CA GLN A 301 12.39 -15.91 1.67
C GLN A 301 13.58 -16.36 0.83
N GLN A 302 14.36 -15.44 0.26
CA GLN A 302 15.59 -15.78 -0.46
C GLN A 302 16.61 -16.47 0.47
N GLN A 303 16.85 -15.90 1.65
CA GLN A 303 17.75 -16.49 2.65
C GLN A 303 17.25 -17.85 3.13
N GLU A 304 15.95 -18.03 3.35
CA GLU A 304 15.35 -19.31 3.72
C GLU A 304 15.52 -20.35 2.59
N ILE A 305 15.33 -19.95 1.33
CA ILE A 305 15.54 -20.83 0.18
C ILE A 305 17.01 -21.24 0.07
N GLU A 306 17.93 -20.28 0.16
CA GLU A 306 19.38 -20.53 0.15
C GLU A 306 19.79 -21.47 1.29
N LEU A 307 19.28 -21.26 2.49
CA LEU A 307 19.59 -22.08 3.66
C LEU A 307 19.02 -23.51 3.57
N LEU A 308 17.74 -23.64 3.21
CA LEU A 308 17.03 -24.92 3.23
C LEU A 308 17.37 -25.82 2.05
N PHE A 309 17.58 -25.21 0.89
CA PHE A 309 17.82 -25.94 -0.35
C PHE A 309 19.28 -25.89 -0.79
N GLY A 310 20.12 -25.03 -0.19
CA GLY A 310 21.52 -24.86 -0.57
C GLY A 310 21.67 -24.38 -2.01
N ASP A 311 22.91 -24.38 -2.50
CA ASP A 311 23.24 -24.24 -3.93
C ASP A 311 22.92 -25.53 -4.70
N ARG A 312 21.69 -26.04 -4.61
CA ARG A 312 21.26 -27.16 -5.45
C ARG A 312 21.35 -26.73 -6.91
N LYS A 313 22.28 -27.35 -7.63
CA LYS A 313 22.44 -27.14 -9.06
C LYS A 313 21.26 -27.75 -9.77
N ILE A 314 20.77 -27.06 -10.78
CA ILE A 314 19.69 -27.55 -11.62
C ILE A 314 20.32 -28.26 -12.82
N GLU A 315 19.87 -29.48 -13.07
CA GLU A 315 20.30 -30.30 -14.19
C GLU A 315 19.17 -30.39 -15.23
N TRP A 316 19.43 -29.88 -16.43
CA TRP A 316 18.53 -29.99 -17.58
C TRP A 316 18.66 -31.37 -18.25
N ARG A 317 17.52 -31.97 -18.60
CA ARG A 317 17.40 -33.34 -19.13
C ARG A 317 16.55 -33.38 -20.39
N ILE A 318 16.91 -32.55 -21.38
CA ILE A 318 16.19 -32.46 -22.65
C ILE A 318 16.86 -33.41 -23.63
N LYS A 319 16.20 -34.51 -24.01
CA LYS A 319 16.78 -35.57 -24.86
C LYS A 319 16.10 -35.67 -26.22
N THR A 320 14.80 -35.42 -26.28
CA THR A 320 13.99 -35.56 -27.51
C THR A 320 13.39 -34.21 -27.93
N ARG A 321 12.79 -34.17 -29.13
CA ARG A 321 11.99 -33.01 -29.57
C ARG A 321 10.70 -32.85 -28.77
N GLU A 322 10.17 -33.94 -28.22
CA GLU A 322 9.00 -33.90 -27.33
C GLU A 322 9.36 -33.19 -26.02
N ASP A 323 10.58 -33.42 -25.50
CA ASP A 323 11.09 -32.69 -24.33
C ASP A 323 11.23 -31.18 -24.60
N SER A 324 11.54 -30.78 -25.85
CA SER A 324 11.56 -29.38 -26.26
C SER A 324 10.17 -28.73 -26.21
N ALA A 325 9.12 -29.45 -26.59
CA ALA A 325 7.75 -28.95 -26.49
C ALA A 325 7.30 -28.82 -25.02
N VAL A 326 7.74 -29.74 -24.15
CA VAL A 326 7.52 -29.68 -22.69
C VAL A 326 8.28 -28.50 -22.08
N PHE A 327 9.46 -28.16 -22.61
CA PHE A 327 10.19 -26.96 -22.21
C PHE A 327 9.41 -25.68 -22.53
N GLU A 328 8.75 -25.60 -23.69
CA GLU A 328 7.87 -24.46 -24.01
C GLU A 328 6.70 -24.35 -23.01
N ASP A 329 6.13 -25.48 -22.57
CA ASP A 329 5.09 -25.49 -21.52
C ASP A 329 5.64 -24.96 -20.19
N LEU A 330 6.84 -25.37 -19.80
CA LEU A 330 7.52 -24.86 -18.61
C LEU A 330 7.74 -23.35 -18.69
N VAL A 331 8.21 -22.84 -19.83
CA VAL A 331 8.44 -21.41 -20.05
C VAL A 331 7.12 -20.64 -20.01
N LEU A 332 6.05 -21.19 -20.58
CA LEU A 332 4.71 -20.62 -20.50
C LEU A 332 4.24 -20.49 -19.04
N GLU A 333 4.41 -21.54 -18.23
CA GLU A 333 4.03 -21.49 -16.81
C GLU A 333 4.86 -20.47 -16.03
N LEU A 334 6.17 -20.39 -16.28
CA LEU A 334 7.04 -19.39 -15.65
C LEU A 334 6.63 -17.97 -16.05
N LEU A 335 6.36 -17.71 -17.32
CA LEU A 335 5.93 -16.39 -17.80
C LEU A 335 4.58 -15.97 -17.23
N ASN A 336 3.62 -16.88 -17.09
CA ASN A 336 2.33 -16.58 -16.44
C ASN A 336 2.46 -16.18 -14.96
N ARG A 337 3.63 -16.38 -14.34
CA ARG A 337 3.91 -15.95 -12.96
C ARG A 337 4.64 -14.61 -12.86
N GLU A 338 5.09 -14.08 -13.99
CA GLU A 338 5.78 -12.80 -14.01
C GLU A 338 4.77 -11.65 -13.80
N PRO A 339 5.03 -10.71 -12.88
CA PRO A 339 4.08 -9.68 -12.48
C PRO A 339 3.72 -8.69 -13.60
N TYR A 340 4.54 -8.63 -14.65
CA TYR A 340 4.35 -7.75 -15.81
C TYR A 340 3.67 -8.44 -16.99
N ILE A 341 3.28 -9.72 -16.85
CA ILE A 341 2.63 -10.51 -17.88
C ILE A 341 1.14 -10.66 -17.59
N PHE A 342 0.30 -10.34 -18.56
CA PHE A 342 -1.16 -10.47 -18.47
C PHE A 342 -1.66 -11.82 -18.99
N SER A 343 -1.09 -12.31 -20.09
CA SER A 343 -1.46 -13.60 -20.65
C SER A 343 -0.36 -14.18 -21.54
N VAL A 344 -0.26 -15.51 -21.59
CA VAL A 344 0.66 -16.24 -22.46
C VAL A 344 -0.10 -17.35 -23.20
N LYS A 345 0.09 -17.45 -24.51
CA LYS A 345 -0.57 -18.45 -25.38
C LYS A 345 0.43 -19.09 -26.34
N LYS A 346 0.25 -20.39 -26.61
CA LYS A 346 0.96 -21.09 -27.70
C LYS A 346 0.36 -20.72 -29.06
N VAL A 347 1.21 -20.59 -30.07
CA VAL A 347 0.81 -20.03 -31.38
C VAL A 347 0.19 -21.09 -32.31
N ALA A 348 0.59 -22.36 -32.22
CA ALA A 348 -0.06 -23.49 -32.92
C ALA A 348 0.41 -24.85 -32.37
N PRO A 349 -0.27 -25.98 -32.67
CA PRO A 349 0.22 -27.32 -32.37
C PRO A 349 1.22 -27.83 -33.43
N THR A 350 2.46 -28.08 -32.98
CA THR A 350 3.55 -29.00 -33.41
C THR A 350 3.84 -29.36 -34.89
N ASN A 351 2.98 -29.12 -35.87
CA ASN A 351 3.12 -29.62 -37.26
C ASN A 351 3.14 -28.54 -38.35
N GLN A 352 3.22 -27.25 -38.02
CA GLN A 352 3.51 -26.18 -38.97
C GLN A 352 4.86 -25.52 -38.62
N SER A 353 5.61 -25.06 -39.62
CA SER A 353 6.85 -24.33 -39.37
C SER A 353 6.51 -22.98 -38.72
N ASP A 354 6.70 -22.87 -37.40
CA ASP A 354 6.22 -21.72 -36.62
C ASP A 354 7.02 -20.42 -36.81
N ASN A 355 7.96 -20.36 -37.78
CA ASN A 355 8.74 -19.16 -38.13
C ASN A 355 9.29 -18.37 -36.92
N GLY A 356 9.64 -19.09 -35.85
CA GLY A 356 10.20 -18.53 -34.62
C GLY A 356 9.20 -18.01 -33.58
N ARG A 357 7.90 -18.24 -33.74
CA ARG A 357 6.85 -17.87 -32.77
C ARG A 357 6.38 -19.06 -31.95
N ASP A 358 7.04 -19.31 -30.82
CA ASP A 358 6.64 -20.44 -29.97
C ASP A 358 5.51 -20.01 -29.02
N LEU A 359 5.64 -18.83 -28.39
CA LEU A 359 4.58 -18.22 -27.54
C LEU A 359 4.29 -16.77 -27.94
N ILE A 360 3.06 -16.33 -27.69
CA ILE A 360 2.66 -14.92 -27.71
C ILE A 360 2.25 -14.52 -26.30
N CYS A 361 2.78 -13.39 -25.86
CA CYS A 361 2.66 -12.88 -24.51
C CYS A 361 2.08 -11.46 -24.53
N GLU A 362 1.01 -11.20 -23.78
CA GLU A 362 0.52 -9.85 -23.51
C GLU A 362 1.18 -9.34 -22.22
N TYR A 363 1.80 -8.16 -22.27
CA TYR A 363 2.62 -7.64 -21.16
C TYR A 363 2.41 -6.14 -20.92
N ASN A 364 2.70 -5.69 -19.70
CA ASN A 364 2.73 -4.26 -19.39
C ASN A 364 4.01 -3.63 -19.93
N MET A 365 3.87 -2.83 -20.98
CA MET A 365 4.94 -2.09 -21.64
C MET A 365 5.62 -1.06 -20.74
N ARG A 366 4.94 -0.60 -19.69
CA ARG A 366 5.41 0.44 -18.77
C ARG A 366 5.89 -0.10 -17.43
N TYR A 367 6.11 -1.41 -17.33
CA TYR A 367 6.42 -2.05 -16.05
C TYR A 367 7.68 -1.52 -15.37
N ASP A 368 8.71 -1.16 -16.14
CA ASP A 368 9.99 -0.67 -15.60
C ASP A 368 10.02 0.87 -15.44
N GLU A 369 8.93 1.57 -15.81
CA GLU A 369 8.84 3.02 -15.69
C GLU A 369 8.64 3.42 -14.23
N ARG A 370 9.67 4.00 -13.62
CA ARG A 370 9.64 4.48 -12.24
C ARG A 370 8.71 5.70 -12.05
N GLN A 371 8.37 6.37 -13.14
CA GLN A 371 7.46 7.52 -13.18
C GLN A 371 6.67 7.44 -14.48
N VAL A 372 5.34 7.44 -14.37
CA VAL A 372 4.43 7.60 -15.50
C VAL A 372 4.08 9.08 -15.58
N GLU A 373 4.19 9.68 -16.77
CA GLU A 373 3.86 11.11 -16.95
C GLU A 373 2.42 11.40 -16.52
N LYS A 374 2.22 12.61 -15.95
CA LYS A 374 0.93 13.03 -15.39
C LYS A 374 -0.15 13.01 -16.48
N GLY A 375 -1.15 12.15 -16.33
CA GLY A 375 -2.28 11.99 -17.27
C GLY A 375 -2.25 10.72 -18.12
N GLU A 376 -1.19 9.92 -18.08
CA GLU A 376 -1.14 8.65 -18.81
C GLU A 376 -1.48 7.42 -17.94
N SER A 377 -2.03 6.38 -18.57
CA SER A 377 -2.34 5.11 -17.90
C SER A 377 -1.06 4.43 -17.40
N SER A 378 -1.08 3.95 -16.16
CA SER A 378 0.03 3.16 -15.57
C SER A 378 0.18 1.77 -16.19
N ILE A 379 -0.77 1.38 -17.04
CA ILE A 379 -0.78 0.10 -17.75
C ILE A 379 -0.94 0.38 -19.24
N GLN A 380 0.03 -0.06 -20.03
CA GLN A 380 -0.05 -0.09 -21.48
C GLN A 380 0.22 -1.53 -21.93
N ILE A 381 -0.74 -2.17 -22.59
CA ILE A 381 -0.63 -3.57 -22.99
C ILE A 381 0.08 -3.65 -24.33
N GLY A 382 1.20 -4.37 -24.37
CA GLY A 382 1.92 -4.72 -25.60
C GLY A 382 1.89 -6.21 -25.84
N LYS A 383 2.19 -6.62 -27.08
CA LYS A 383 2.36 -8.01 -27.49
C LYS A 383 3.83 -8.33 -27.72
N MET A 384 4.31 -9.34 -27.01
CA MET A 384 5.67 -9.85 -27.11
C MET A 384 5.65 -11.26 -27.72
N ILE A 385 6.52 -11.49 -28.70
CA ILE A 385 6.77 -12.84 -29.22
C ILE A 385 7.88 -13.48 -28.40
N VAL A 386 7.65 -14.71 -27.95
CA VAL A 386 8.64 -15.51 -27.23
C VAL A 386 9.07 -16.67 -28.10
N GLN A 387 10.38 -16.76 -28.32
CA GLN A 387 11.02 -17.88 -29.01
C GLN A 387 11.75 -18.74 -27.99
N CYS A 388 11.42 -20.03 -27.92
CA CYS A 388 12.05 -21.02 -27.08
C CYS A 388 13.04 -21.86 -27.91
N LYS A 389 14.29 -21.94 -27.48
CA LYS A 389 15.28 -22.84 -28.11
C LYS A 389 15.97 -23.71 -27.09
N THR A 390 16.06 -24.99 -27.40
CA THR A 390 16.70 -25.97 -26.53
C THR A 390 17.85 -26.66 -27.24
N ASN A 391 18.93 -26.94 -26.50
CA ASN A 391 19.95 -27.88 -26.93
C ASN A 391 19.66 -29.23 -26.29
N LEU A 392 19.70 -30.29 -27.10
CA LEU A 392 19.58 -31.66 -26.62
C LEU A 392 20.84 -32.03 -25.84
N ASN A 393 20.70 -32.80 -24.77
CA ASN A 393 21.83 -33.31 -23.97
C ASN A 393 22.80 -34.19 -24.79
N SER A 394 22.35 -34.73 -25.93
CA SER A 394 23.18 -35.49 -26.88
C SER A 394 23.97 -34.61 -27.86
N SER A 395 23.67 -33.30 -27.91
CA SER A 395 24.36 -32.34 -28.77
C SER A 395 25.73 -31.98 -28.18
N LYS A 396 26.76 -31.93 -29.03
CA LYS A 396 28.08 -31.38 -28.64
C LYS A 396 28.08 -29.86 -28.46
N ARG A 397 26.97 -29.17 -28.79
CA ARG A 397 26.83 -27.72 -28.66
C ARG A 397 26.35 -27.37 -27.26
N SER A 398 27.15 -26.58 -26.54
CA SER A 398 26.82 -26.06 -25.20
C SER A 398 26.10 -24.71 -25.23
N SER A 399 25.95 -24.09 -26.40
CA SER A 399 25.37 -22.75 -26.55
C SER A 399 24.54 -22.60 -27.82
N ILE A 400 23.58 -21.68 -27.80
CA ILE A 400 22.76 -21.30 -28.95
C ILE A 400 23.40 -20.13 -29.70
N GLY A 401 23.59 -20.30 -31.01
CA GLY A 401 24.21 -19.34 -31.91
C GLY A 401 23.21 -18.52 -32.71
N LYS A 402 23.70 -17.47 -33.38
CA LYS A 402 22.88 -16.62 -34.27
C LYS A 402 22.19 -17.41 -35.39
N ALA A 403 22.82 -18.47 -35.90
CA ALA A 403 22.24 -19.29 -36.97
C ALA A 403 21.07 -20.17 -36.50
N ASP A 404 20.90 -20.34 -35.18
CA ASP A 404 19.88 -21.21 -34.58
C ASP A 404 18.56 -20.45 -34.28
N VAL A 405 18.55 -19.12 -34.48
CA VAL A 405 17.43 -18.22 -34.19
C VAL A 405 17.18 -17.26 -35.35
N ASP A 406 15.92 -16.98 -35.65
CA ASP A 406 15.54 -16.15 -36.79
C ASP A 406 14.88 -14.83 -36.35
N ILE A 407 15.60 -14.09 -35.51
CA ILE A 407 15.07 -12.91 -34.80
C ILE A 407 14.66 -11.80 -35.78
N ALA A 408 15.47 -11.55 -36.80
CA ALA A 408 15.23 -10.46 -37.74
C ALA A 408 13.95 -10.70 -38.56
N ASN A 409 13.75 -11.91 -39.07
CA ASN A 409 12.55 -12.25 -39.83
C ASN A 409 11.32 -12.25 -38.92
N THR A 410 11.41 -12.83 -37.71
CA THR A 410 10.28 -12.83 -36.76
C THR A 410 9.84 -11.40 -36.38
N ILE A 411 10.79 -10.49 -36.12
CA ILE A 411 10.45 -9.09 -35.83
C ILE A 411 9.86 -8.39 -37.06
N PHE A 412 10.45 -8.60 -38.25
CA PHE A 412 10.02 -7.95 -39.48
C PHE A 412 8.62 -8.39 -39.92
N ASP A 413 8.35 -9.70 -39.90
CA ASP A 413 7.12 -10.30 -40.39
C ASP A 413 5.93 -10.02 -39.46
N TYR A 414 6.16 -10.03 -38.15
CA TYR A 414 5.08 -9.96 -37.17
C TYR A 414 4.97 -8.64 -36.43
N ARG A 415 5.99 -7.77 -36.52
CA ARG A 415 6.04 -6.44 -35.91
C ARG A 415 5.53 -6.42 -34.46
N PRO A 416 6.07 -7.27 -33.56
CA PRO A 416 5.60 -7.30 -32.18
C PRO A 416 6.07 -6.05 -31.43
N ASP A 417 5.38 -5.69 -30.35
CA ASP A 417 5.81 -4.62 -29.44
C ASP A 417 7.04 -5.05 -28.62
N GLY A 418 7.27 -6.36 -28.47
CA GLY A 418 8.45 -6.90 -27.82
C GLY A 418 8.90 -8.25 -28.39
N TYR A 419 10.13 -8.62 -28.12
CA TYR A 419 10.68 -9.94 -28.47
C TYR A 419 11.46 -10.52 -27.29
N MET A 420 11.33 -11.84 -27.10
CA MET A 420 11.99 -12.56 -26.04
C MET A 420 12.56 -13.89 -26.52
N LEU A 421 13.83 -14.16 -26.21
CA LEU A 421 14.47 -15.44 -26.47
C LEU A 421 14.68 -16.22 -25.17
N VAL A 422 14.21 -17.47 -25.10
CA VAL A 422 14.37 -18.32 -23.91
C VAL A 422 15.14 -19.56 -24.28
N VAL A 423 16.25 -19.82 -23.57
CA VAL A 423 17.12 -20.97 -23.84
C VAL A 423 17.50 -21.72 -22.57
N ASN A 424 17.50 -23.06 -22.64
CA ASN A 424 17.92 -23.93 -21.52
C ASN A 424 19.45 -24.00 -21.33
N THR A 425 20.21 -23.25 -22.13
CA THR A 425 21.68 -23.22 -22.12
C THR A 425 22.18 -21.77 -22.11
N GLN A 426 23.42 -21.53 -22.52
CA GLN A 426 23.96 -20.18 -22.72
C GLN A 426 23.78 -19.75 -24.17
N ILE A 427 23.72 -18.44 -24.42
CA ILE A 427 23.79 -17.88 -25.78
C ILE A 427 25.23 -17.50 -26.11
N THR A 428 25.59 -17.57 -27.40
CA THR A 428 26.90 -17.10 -27.86
C THR A 428 27.04 -15.59 -27.70
N ARG A 429 28.29 -15.11 -27.61
CA ARG A 429 28.60 -13.68 -27.56
C ARG A 429 28.01 -12.93 -28.76
N ASP A 430 28.16 -13.46 -29.98
CA ASP A 430 27.65 -12.84 -31.20
C ASP A 430 26.13 -12.69 -31.19
N LEU A 431 25.41 -13.66 -30.63
CA LEU A 431 23.96 -13.60 -30.45
C LEU A 431 23.57 -12.55 -29.40
N THR A 432 24.32 -12.46 -28.31
CA THR A 432 24.11 -11.44 -27.27
C THR A 432 24.32 -10.03 -27.85
N GLU A 433 25.42 -9.81 -28.57
CA GLU A 433 25.68 -8.53 -29.24
C GLU A 433 24.59 -8.19 -30.27
N MET A 434 24.01 -9.19 -30.95
CA MET A 434 22.89 -8.97 -31.85
C MET A 434 21.63 -8.54 -31.12
N LEU A 435 21.28 -9.18 -29.99
CA LEU A 435 20.12 -8.83 -29.18
C LEU A 435 20.25 -7.42 -28.58
N GLU A 436 21.43 -7.08 -28.05
CA GLU A 436 21.73 -5.72 -27.56
C GLU A 436 21.60 -4.68 -28.69
N ARG A 437 22.15 -4.96 -29.89
CA ARG A 437 21.98 -4.06 -31.03
C ARG A 437 20.53 -3.87 -31.44
N GLN A 438 19.69 -4.91 -31.32
CA GLN A 438 18.25 -4.77 -31.60
C GLN A 438 17.54 -3.96 -30.52
N LYS A 439 17.91 -4.17 -29.26
CA LYS A 439 17.42 -3.38 -28.12
C LYS A 439 17.76 -1.88 -28.28
N ASP A 440 18.99 -1.58 -28.70
CA ASP A 440 19.48 -0.21 -28.89
C ASP A 440 18.77 0.54 -30.02
N ARG A 441 18.21 -0.17 -31.01
CA ARG A 441 17.43 0.45 -32.10
C ARG A 441 16.10 1.02 -31.63
N LYS A 442 15.57 0.56 -30.47
CA LYS A 442 14.29 1.00 -29.90
C LYS A 442 13.08 0.85 -30.84
N GLU A 443 13.18 -0.04 -31.83
CA GLU A 443 12.07 -0.37 -32.74
C GLU A 443 11.00 -1.21 -32.03
N GLN A 444 11.41 -1.99 -31.03
CA GLN A 444 10.53 -2.69 -30.11
C GLN A 444 10.67 -2.07 -28.72
N ASN A 445 9.58 -2.07 -27.97
CA ASN A 445 9.59 -1.57 -26.60
C ASN A 445 10.44 -2.45 -25.67
N ARG A 446 10.49 -3.76 -25.93
CA ARG A 446 11.28 -4.69 -25.11
C ARG A 446 11.97 -5.78 -25.92
N ILE A 447 13.28 -5.94 -25.72
CA ILE A 447 14.06 -7.09 -26.18
C ILE A 447 14.64 -7.78 -24.94
N LEU A 448 14.23 -9.01 -24.68
CA LEU A 448 14.62 -9.80 -23.52
C LEU A 448 15.26 -11.13 -23.94
N TRP A 449 16.07 -11.70 -23.07
CA TRP A 449 16.46 -13.09 -23.19
C TRP A 449 16.64 -13.73 -21.82
N TRP A 450 16.24 -14.99 -21.70
CA TRP A 450 16.51 -15.84 -20.54
C TRP A 450 17.46 -16.96 -20.96
N ASN A 451 18.57 -17.07 -20.27
CA ASN A 451 19.48 -18.21 -20.39
C ASN A 451 19.19 -19.25 -19.29
N SER A 452 20.01 -20.30 -19.25
CA SER A 452 19.94 -21.33 -18.20
C SER A 452 19.93 -20.74 -16.78
N PHE A 453 20.78 -19.76 -16.48
CA PHE A 453 20.84 -19.14 -15.15
C PHE A 453 19.54 -18.41 -14.80
N ASP A 454 18.98 -17.63 -15.74
CA ASP A 454 17.73 -16.90 -15.56
C ASP A 454 16.54 -17.85 -15.31
N LEU A 455 16.51 -18.97 -16.01
CA LEU A 455 15.49 -20.01 -15.86
C LEU A 455 15.65 -20.74 -14.54
N GLU A 456 16.88 -21.07 -14.15
CA GLU A 456 17.16 -21.74 -12.90
C GLU A 456 16.76 -20.91 -11.69
N GLU A 457 17.05 -19.61 -11.69
CA GLU A 457 16.62 -18.70 -10.64
C GLU A 457 15.08 -18.68 -10.53
N ARG A 458 14.38 -18.62 -11.67
CA ARG A 458 12.92 -18.67 -11.71
C ARG A 458 12.36 -19.99 -11.24
N LEU A 459 12.99 -21.11 -11.57
CA LEU A 459 12.60 -22.43 -11.09
C LEU A 459 12.84 -22.58 -9.58
N ARG A 460 13.92 -22.01 -9.04
CA ARG A 460 14.15 -21.94 -7.58
C ARG A 460 13.07 -21.14 -6.87
N LYS A 461 12.59 -20.04 -7.46
CA LYS A 461 11.45 -19.25 -6.96
C LYS A 461 10.10 -19.98 -7.09
N ASN A 462 10.01 -20.99 -7.96
CA ASN A 462 8.78 -21.71 -8.30
C ASN A 462 8.93 -23.23 -8.16
N PRO A 463 9.12 -23.75 -6.93
CA PRO A 463 9.44 -25.16 -6.70
C PRO A 463 8.30 -26.11 -7.11
N ASP A 464 7.05 -25.64 -7.15
CA ASP A 464 5.91 -26.42 -7.61
C ASP A 464 5.96 -26.68 -9.13
N ILE A 465 6.42 -25.70 -9.93
CA ILE A 465 6.68 -25.87 -11.37
C ILE A 465 7.79 -26.89 -11.55
N LEU A 466 8.92 -26.70 -10.85
CA LEU A 466 10.03 -27.64 -10.91
C LEU A 466 9.59 -29.08 -10.55
N ALA A 467 8.65 -29.22 -9.61
CA ALA A 467 8.12 -30.53 -9.24
C ALA A 467 7.23 -31.18 -10.32
N ARG A 468 6.54 -30.40 -11.15
CA ARG A 468 5.73 -30.90 -12.29
C ARG A 468 6.60 -31.32 -13.47
N TYR A 469 7.69 -30.59 -13.73
CA TYR A 469 8.56 -30.79 -14.90
C TYR A 469 9.82 -31.63 -14.62
N LYS A 470 9.78 -32.55 -13.64
CA LYS A 470 10.91 -33.40 -13.22
C LYS A 470 11.51 -34.26 -14.34
N ASN A 471 10.74 -34.50 -15.40
CA ASN A 471 11.17 -35.25 -16.58
C ASN A 471 12.25 -34.49 -17.39
N ILE A 472 12.18 -33.16 -17.44
CA ILE A 472 13.09 -32.32 -18.23
C ILE A 472 14.04 -31.47 -17.37
N VAL A 473 13.77 -31.30 -16.07
CA VAL A 473 14.62 -30.50 -15.18
C VAL A 473 14.55 -31.01 -13.73
N ARG A 474 15.68 -31.10 -13.03
CA ARG A 474 15.72 -31.57 -11.63
C ARG A 474 16.85 -30.91 -10.84
N TYR A 475 16.75 -30.92 -9.51
CA TYR A 475 17.91 -30.67 -8.65
C TYR A 475 18.89 -31.84 -8.72
N SER A 476 20.19 -31.52 -8.79
CA SER A 476 21.30 -32.48 -8.65
C SER A 476 21.72 -32.64 -7.19
#